data_AF-A0A921BFC6-F1
#
_entry.id   AF-A0A921BFC6-F1
#
_cell.length_a   1.000
_cell.length_b   1.000
_cell.length_c   1.000
_cell.angle_alpha   90.00
_cell.angle_beta   90.00
_cell.angle_gamma   90.00
#
_symmetry.space_group_name_H-M   'P 1'
#
loop_
_entity.id
_entity.type
_entity.pdbx_description
1 polymer ?
#
loop_
_entity_poly.entity_id
_entity_poly.type
_entity_poly.pdbx_seq_one_letter_code
_entity_poly.pdbx_strand_id
1 'polypeptide(L)'
;MHPVLALARGDTDDVVVQVPVAPGSSADDATLGSLGLAVDPGYHVLAVRRASRYIYNPRKTVTLRAGDELLASGPEEGRERLAALCGYAMAVDEETGMVDLTPAN
;
A
#
# COMPACT_ATOMS: atom_id res chain seq x y z
N MET A 1 30.24 21.59 12.74
CA MET A 1 30.63 20.56 11.76
C MET A 1 29.34 19.92 11.26
N HIS A 2 28.95 20.21 10.03
CA HIS A 2 27.83 19.56 9.36
C HIS A 2 28.39 18.49 8.43
N PRO A 3 28.15 17.19 8.67
CA PRO A 3 28.35 16.21 7.64
C PRO A 3 27.25 16.40 6.60
N VAL A 4 27.67 16.83 5.42
CA VAL A 4 26.92 16.79 4.17
C VAL A 4 26.33 15.38 3.98
N LEU A 5 25.03 15.23 4.20
CA LEU A 5 24.23 14.36 3.33
C LEU A 5 23.61 15.29 2.29
N ALA A 6 24.27 15.36 1.15
CA ALA A 6 23.67 15.91 -0.05
C ALA A 6 22.38 15.14 -0.34
N LEU A 7 21.32 15.90 -0.53
CA LEU A 7 20.02 15.50 -1.05
C LEU A 7 20.14 14.37 -2.07
N ALA A 8 19.53 13.22 -1.76
CA ALA A 8 18.79 12.47 -2.77
C ALA A 8 17.32 12.81 -2.55
N ARG A 9 16.86 13.92 -3.14
CA ARG A 9 15.43 14.11 -3.35
C ARG A 9 15.07 13.15 -4.48
N GLY A 10 14.48 12.02 -4.15
CA GLY A 10 13.85 11.17 -5.16
C GLY A 10 12.80 12.02 -5.86
N ASP A 11 12.85 12.04 -7.19
CA ASP A 11 11.97 12.80 -8.08
C ASP A 11 10.53 12.23 -8.11
N THR A 12 9.97 11.86 -6.96
CA THR A 12 8.63 11.25 -6.92
C THR A 12 7.96 11.65 -5.62
N ASP A 13 6.85 12.38 -5.70
CA ASP A 13 5.90 12.69 -4.62
C ASP A 13 5.18 11.41 -4.17
N ASP A 14 5.95 10.37 -3.85
CA ASP A 14 5.45 9.10 -3.39
C ASP A 14 4.93 9.24 -1.97
N VAL A 15 3.81 8.58 -1.74
CA VAL A 15 3.09 8.63 -0.48
C VAL A 15 3.01 7.25 0.12
N VAL A 16 3.01 7.22 1.45
CA VAL A 16 2.88 5.98 2.20
C VAL A 16 1.42 5.77 2.57
N VAL A 17 0.88 4.63 2.18
CA VAL A 17 -0.50 4.24 2.46
C VAL A 17 -0.56 2.96 3.27
N GLN A 18 -1.60 2.88 4.10
CA GLN A 18 -1.95 1.70 4.85
C GLN A 18 -3.33 1.24 4.42
N VAL A 19 -3.44 0.01 3.93
CA VAL A 19 -4.69 -0.53 3.42
C VAL A 19 -4.89 -1.96 3.96
N PRO A 20 -5.98 -2.24 4.68
CA PRO A 20 -6.34 -3.58 5.09
C PRO A 20 -6.81 -4.42 3.89
N VAL A 21 -6.69 -5.74 3.99
CA VAL A 21 -7.21 -6.69 2.99
C VAL A 21 -8.59 -7.15 3.42
N ALA A 22 -9.61 -6.81 2.63
CA ALA A 22 -10.98 -7.24 2.88
C ALA A 22 -11.15 -8.73 2.51
N PRO A 23 -12.00 -9.48 3.23
CA PRO A 23 -12.36 -10.84 2.85
C PRO A 23 -12.96 -10.89 1.44
N GLY A 24 -12.50 -11.83 0.61
CA GLY A 24 -12.99 -12.00 -0.76
C GLY A 24 -12.56 -10.92 -1.77
N SER A 25 -11.67 -10.00 -1.37
CA SER A 25 -11.05 -9.05 -2.30
C SER A 25 -10.09 -9.74 -3.27
N SER A 26 -9.69 -9.05 -4.33
CA SER A 26 -8.68 -9.55 -5.28
C SER A 26 -7.32 -9.83 -4.61
N ALA A 27 -7.03 -9.20 -3.48
CA ALA A 27 -5.84 -9.43 -2.68
C ALA A 27 -5.94 -10.63 -1.74
N ASP A 28 -7.15 -11.11 -1.41
CA ASP A 28 -7.33 -12.26 -0.53
C ASP A 28 -6.89 -13.56 -1.23
N ASP A 29 -6.03 -14.33 -0.55
CA ASP A 29 -5.36 -15.53 -1.08
C ASP A 29 -4.45 -15.30 -2.32
N ALA A 30 -4.20 -14.05 -2.68
CA ALA A 30 -3.29 -13.68 -3.76
C ALA A 30 -1.84 -13.48 -3.25
N THR A 31 -0.86 -13.73 -4.13
CA THR A 31 0.54 -13.39 -3.83
C THR A 31 0.83 -11.92 -4.17
N LEU A 32 1.76 -11.28 -3.46
CA LEU A 32 2.20 -9.93 -3.80
C LEU A 32 2.67 -9.80 -5.25
N GLY A 33 3.31 -10.84 -5.80
CA GLY A 33 3.77 -10.86 -7.18
C GLY A 33 2.64 -10.93 -8.20
N SER A 34 1.54 -11.64 -7.89
CA SER A 34 0.40 -11.79 -8.80
C SER A 34 -0.48 -10.55 -8.87
N LEU A 35 -0.45 -9.69 -7.85
CA LEU A 35 -1.24 -8.46 -7.82
C LEU A 35 -0.75 -7.36 -8.76
N GLY A 36 0.46 -7.51 -9.32
CA GLY A 36 1.00 -6.53 -10.25
C GLY A 36 1.14 -5.13 -9.65
N LEU A 37 1.36 -5.03 -8.33
CA LEU A 37 1.42 -3.73 -7.64
C LEU A 37 2.49 -2.81 -8.19
N ALA A 38 3.59 -3.36 -8.71
CA ALA A 38 4.66 -2.58 -9.32
C ALA A 38 4.35 -2.08 -10.75
N VAL A 39 3.13 -2.30 -11.27
CA VAL A 39 2.70 -1.85 -12.59
C VAL A 39 2.06 -0.47 -12.49
N ASP A 40 2.57 0.45 -13.30
CA ASP A 40 2.24 1.88 -13.37
C ASP A 40 0.75 2.25 -13.12
N PRO A 41 0.45 3.18 -12.19
CA PRO A 41 1.35 3.75 -11.19
C PRO A 41 1.79 2.68 -10.17
N GLY A 42 3.10 2.49 -10.06
CA GLY A 42 3.70 1.36 -9.35
C GLY A 42 3.79 1.59 -7.84
N TYR A 43 3.30 0.64 -7.07
CA TYR A 43 3.43 0.56 -5.61
C TYR A 43 4.47 -0.47 -5.18
N HIS A 44 5.24 -0.10 -4.16
CA HIS A 44 6.16 -0.96 -3.45
C HIS A 44 5.66 -1.27 -2.04
N VAL A 45 5.42 -2.54 -1.73
CA VAL A 45 5.01 -2.97 -0.40
C VAL A 45 6.23 -3.00 0.53
N LEU A 46 6.19 -2.14 1.55
CA LEU A 46 7.23 -1.99 2.57
C LEU A 46 7.07 -3.03 3.68
N ALA A 47 5.83 -3.29 4.10
CA ALA A 47 5.52 -4.28 5.12
C ALA A 47 4.11 -4.85 4.98
N VAL A 48 3.92 -6.07 5.50
CA VAL A 48 2.59 -6.65 5.77
C VAL A 48 2.45 -6.84 7.27
N ARG A 49 1.43 -6.24 7.87
CA ARG A 49 1.03 -6.51 9.25
C ARG A 49 -0.01 -7.63 9.23
N ARG A 50 0.27 -8.70 9.97
CA ARG A 50 -0.64 -9.84 10.16
C ARG A 50 -0.84 -10.06 11.64
N ALA A 51 -2.05 -9.78 12.13
CA ALA A 51 -2.36 -9.72 13.55
C ALA A 51 -1.33 -8.84 14.31
N SER A 52 -0.53 -9.43 15.20
CA SER A 52 0.49 -8.74 16.00
C SER A 52 1.91 -8.83 15.44
N ARG A 53 2.09 -9.30 14.19
CA ARG A 53 3.42 -9.48 13.57
C ARG A 53 3.56 -8.65 12.30
N TYR A 54 4.79 -8.23 12.02
CA TYR A 54 5.15 -7.53 10.79
C TYR A 54 6.09 -8.39 9.94
N ILE A 55 5.86 -8.38 8.63
CA ILE A 55 6.73 -8.94 7.61
C ILE A 55 7.28 -7.75 6.82
N TYR A 56 8.51 -7.35 7.12
CA TYR A 56 9.18 -6.25 6.44
C TYR A 56 9.82 -6.70 5.12
N ASN A 57 9.81 -5.82 4.13
CA ASN A 57 10.29 -6.08 2.77
C ASN A 57 9.83 -7.46 2.25
N PRO A 58 8.50 -7.70 2.22
CA PRO A 58 7.95 -9.00 1.90
C PRO A 58 8.33 -9.42 0.47
N ARG A 59 8.66 -10.70 0.30
CA ARG A 59 8.94 -11.26 -1.02
C ARG A 59 7.66 -11.33 -1.85
N LYS A 60 7.81 -11.30 -3.18
CA LYS A 60 6.70 -11.46 -4.13
C LYS A 60 5.89 -12.76 -3.93
N THR A 61 6.48 -13.78 -3.31
CA THR A 61 5.86 -15.07 -3.01
C THR A 61 5.00 -15.06 -1.73
N VAL A 62 4.95 -13.95 -0.99
CA VAL A 62 4.10 -13.83 0.21
C VAL A 62 2.64 -13.79 -0.23
N THR A 63 1.85 -14.75 0.25
CA THR A 63 0.39 -14.80 0.09
C THR A 63 -0.27 -13.92 1.16
N LEU A 64 -1.08 -12.99 0.71
CA LEU A 64 -1.92 -12.14 1.56
C LEU A 64 -3.17 -12.89 2.00
N ARG A 65 -3.74 -12.44 3.11
CA ARG A 65 -4.97 -12.99 3.69
C ARG A 65 -5.86 -11.87 4.15
N ALA A 66 -7.17 -12.11 4.12
CA ALA A 66 -8.14 -11.26 4.79
C ALA A 66 -7.68 -10.89 6.22
N GLY A 67 -7.74 -9.60 6.54
CA GLY A 67 -7.29 -9.06 7.83
C GLY A 67 -5.78 -8.75 7.91
N ASP A 68 -5.00 -9.03 6.86
CA ASP A 68 -3.69 -8.41 6.69
C ASP A 68 -3.84 -6.91 6.44
N GLU A 69 -2.79 -6.15 6.76
CA GLU A 69 -2.70 -4.73 6.42
C GLU A 69 -1.38 -4.47 5.68
N LEU A 70 -1.49 -3.87 4.52
CA LEU A 70 -0.36 -3.51 3.66
C LEU A 70 0.11 -2.11 4.01
N LEU A 71 1.41 -1.97 4.25
CA LEU A 71 2.10 -0.69 4.23
C LEU A 71 2.85 -0.58 2.91
N ALA A 72 2.47 0.35 2.05
CA ALA A 72 3.05 0.50 0.72
C ALA A 72 3.39 1.96 0.41
N SER A 73 4.36 2.17 -0.47
CA SER A 73 4.78 3.47 -0.99
C SER A 73 4.60 3.50 -2.50
N GLY A 74 4.09 4.60 -3.04
CA GLY A 74 3.95 4.81 -4.48
C GLY A 74 3.27 6.14 -4.78
N PRO A 75 2.98 6.44 -6.05
CA PRO A 75 2.38 7.71 -6.46
C PRO A 75 0.98 7.92 -5.86
N GLU A 76 0.65 9.17 -5.52
CA GLU A 76 -0.68 9.58 -5.02
C GLU A 76 -1.83 9.08 -5.91
N GLU A 77 -1.66 9.20 -7.23
CA GLU A 77 -2.66 8.81 -8.23
C GLU A 77 -2.99 7.30 -8.27
N GLY A 78 -2.15 6.44 -7.68
CA GLY A 78 -2.39 4.99 -7.63
C GLY A 78 -3.06 4.48 -6.35
N ARG A 79 -3.37 5.37 -5.39
CA ARG A 79 -3.97 5.00 -4.10
C ARG A 79 -5.30 4.27 -4.26
N GLU A 80 -6.20 4.82 -5.07
CA GLU A 80 -7.53 4.24 -5.31
C GLU A 80 -7.44 2.83 -5.89
N ARG A 81 -6.51 2.60 -6.83
CA ARG A 81 -6.28 1.28 -7.43
C ARG A 81 -5.79 0.27 -6.38
N LEU A 82 -4.85 0.67 -5.52
CA LEU A 82 -4.38 -0.19 -4.43
C LEU A 82 -5.52 -0.55 -3.48
N ALA A 83 -6.33 0.44 -3.08
CA ALA A 83 -7.47 0.23 -2.21
C ALA A 83 -8.48 -0.74 -2.84
N ALA A 84 -8.82 -0.55 -4.11
CA ALA A 84 -9.75 -1.40 -4.84
C ALA A 84 -9.28 -2.86 -4.92
N LEU A 85 -7.97 -3.10 -5.14
CA LEU A 85 -7.40 -4.45 -5.10
C LEU A 85 -7.59 -5.12 -3.73
N CYS A 86 -7.54 -4.34 -2.66
CA CYS A 86 -7.75 -4.80 -1.29
C CYS A 86 -9.23 -4.80 -0.86
N GLY A 87 -10.15 -4.40 -1.74
CA GLY A 87 -11.60 -4.38 -1.48
C GLY A 87 -12.11 -3.12 -0.78
N TYR A 88 -11.40 -1.99 -0.90
CA TYR A 88 -11.79 -0.71 -0.32
C TYR A 88 -11.91 0.39 -1.38
N ALA A 89 -12.85 1.31 -1.17
CA ALA A 89 -12.88 2.60 -1.83
C ALA A 89 -12.17 3.62 -0.92
N MET A 90 -11.30 4.44 -1.50
CA MET A 90 -10.65 5.55 -0.81
C MET A 90 -11.41 6.84 -1.07
N ALA A 91 -11.67 7.59 -0.01
CA ALA A 91 -12.06 8.99 -0.08
C ALA A 91 -10.99 9.82 0.63
N VAL A 92 -10.44 10.81 -0.07
CA VAL A 92 -9.50 11.76 0.51
C VAL A 92 -10.26 13.05 0.77
N ASP A 93 -10.29 13.48 2.02
CA ASP A 93 -10.78 14.80 2.38
C ASP A 93 -9.70 15.84 2.03
N GLU A 94 -9.95 16.64 0.99
CA GLU A 94 -8.99 17.62 0.47
C GLU A 94 -8.68 18.76 1.46
N GLU A 95 -9.54 18.98 2.45
CA GLU A 95 -9.46 20.09 3.40
C GLU A 95 -8.63 19.72 4.64
N THR A 96 -8.71 18.45 5.07
CA THR A 96 -8.04 17.91 6.25
C THR A 96 -6.88 16.97 5.93
N GLY A 97 -6.82 16.46 4.69
CA GLY A 97 -5.89 15.41 4.27
C GLY A 97 -6.19 14.03 4.86
N MET A 98 -7.38 13.86 5.47
CA MET A 98 -7.77 12.59 6.08
C MET A 98 -8.18 11.60 5.00
N VAL A 99 -7.67 10.37 5.11
CA VAL A 99 -8.02 9.26 4.22
C VAL A 99 -9.05 8.39 4.92
N ASP A 100 -10.23 8.26 4.33
CA ASP A 100 -11.25 7.31 4.76
C ASP A 100 -11.30 6.09 3.81
N LEU A 101 -11.36 4.91 4.41
CA LEU A 101 -11.38 3.62 3.71
C LEU A 101 -12.74 2.96 3.96
N THR A 102 -13.57 2.93 2.92
CA THR A 102 -14.87 2.27 2.98
C THR A 102 -14.80 0.92 2.28
N PRO A 103 -15.34 -0.17 2.86
CA PRO A 103 -15.42 -1.46 2.17
C PRO A 103 -16.21 -1.31 0.87
N ALA A 104 -15.63 -1.75 -0.26
CA ALA A 104 -16.31 -1.81 -1.55
C ALA A 104 -17.15 -3.08 -1.61
N ASN A 105 -18.35 -3.04 -1.02
CA ASN A 105 -19.31 -4.15 -0.99
C ASN A 105 -20.62 -3.75 -1.68
#